data_AF-A0AA88T1T1-F1
#
_entry.id   AF-A0AA88T1T1-F1
#
_cell.length_a   1.000
_cell.length_b   1.000
_cell.length_c   1.000
_cell.angle_alpha   90.00
_cell.angle_beta   90.00
_cell.angle_gamma   90.00
#
_symmetry.space_group_name_H-M   'P 1'
#
loop_
_entity.id
_entity.type
_entity.pdbx_description
1 polymer ?
#
loop_
_entity_poly.entity_id
_entity_poly.type
_entity_poly.pdbx_seq_one_letter_code
_entity_poly.pdbx_strand_id
1 'polypeptide(L)'
;MSKQKAQEQAVSLGLELGCSSLELEQLLICLRQKSAESINAAQTKLLAVSGPLQAWSPVVDGVMVKEQPLAALRSGRFHRVLLMLGSSAEDGLISRAKNIKNFEQLQGRAESKTAFYEALSNSLGGDDSNVFVKEAATWFYSLQHSPTPSGYSVFSRALENATRDFFITCPSVEMASFWATSTRSAVYMYHLPQDMVHTSVDYSSPLDVQYVFGLPHVPEMRELFTSTERTLSLQIMSYMANFIKSGNPNLPLSVSGESFSELLPPWPQFLPHPNGQNYKELSPSLSNLKNLQAHQCSFWSQYVPVLSSTTGKFLSTNSIGENKPSEAPKTEPLSDFSSLVTQTKPKTEKDAYS
;
A
#
# COMPACT_ATOMS: atom_id res chain seq x y z
N MET A 1 -9.17 -3.56 -10.69
CA MET A 1 -8.53 -3.43 -12.03
C MET A 1 -9.58 -3.41 -13.15
N SER A 2 -9.34 -2.70 -14.27
CA SER A 2 -10.21 -2.73 -15.45
C SER A 2 -10.01 -4.02 -16.28
N LYS A 3 -11.00 -4.45 -17.06
CA LYS A 3 -10.88 -5.64 -17.92
C LYS A 3 -9.71 -5.53 -18.90
N GLN A 4 -9.49 -4.35 -19.46
CA GLN A 4 -8.40 -4.09 -20.41
C GLN A 4 -7.02 -4.27 -19.75
N LYS A 5 -6.77 -3.60 -18.61
CA LYS A 5 -5.48 -3.76 -17.87
C LYS A 5 -5.23 -5.23 -17.50
N ALA A 6 -6.28 -5.96 -17.11
CA ALA A 6 -6.19 -7.39 -16.80
C ALA A 6 -5.79 -8.24 -18.03
N GLN A 7 -6.34 -7.93 -19.20
CA GLN A 7 -6.00 -8.60 -20.45
C GLN A 7 -4.57 -8.30 -20.88
N GLU A 8 -4.13 -7.05 -20.79
CA GLU A 8 -2.75 -6.63 -21.07
C GLU A 8 -1.76 -7.38 -20.17
N GLN A 9 -2.07 -7.51 -18.88
CA GLN A 9 -1.27 -8.28 -17.93
C GLN A 9 -1.21 -9.79 -18.28
N ALA A 10 -2.32 -10.37 -18.73
CA ALA A 10 -2.36 -11.77 -19.19
C ALA A 10 -1.54 -11.99 -20.47
N VAL A 11 -1.57 -11.05 -21.40
CA VAL A 11 -0.73 -11.09 -22.61
C VAL A 11 0.75 -10.98 -22.24
N SER A 12 1.12 -10.08 -21.30
CA SER A 12 2.50 -9.96 -20.82
C SER A 12 3.02 -11.26 -20.19
N LEU A 13 2.21 -11.93 -19.37
CA LEU A 13 2.53 -13.26 -18.84
C LEU A 13 2.68 -14.31 -19.94
N GLY A 14 1.79 -14.28 -20.94
CA GLY A 14 1.86 -15.13 -22.12
C GLY A 14 3.17 -15.00 -22.86
N LEU A 15 3.59 -13.77 -23.16
CA LEU A 15 4.84 -13.47 -23.86
C LEU A 15 6.05 -13.99 -23.09
N GLU A 16 6.09 -13.80 -21.77
CA GLU A 16 7.18 -14.32 -20.93
C GLU A 16 7.28 -15.85 -20.97
N LEU A 17 6.15 -16.54 -21.13
CA LEU A 17 6.09 -18.00 -21.22
C LEU A 17 6.23 -18.54 -22.66
N GLY A 18 6.45 -17.67 -23.65
CA GLY A 18 6.51 -18.05 -25.06
C GLY A 18 5.14 -18.40 -25.67
N CYS A 19 4.05 -17.95 -25.06
CA CYS A 19 2.68 -18.02 -25.60
C CYS A 19 2.36 -16.72 -26.35
N SER A 20 2.76 -16.63 -27.62
CA SER A 20 2.76 -15.38 -28.39
C SER A 20 1.45 -15.04 -29.12
N SER A 21 0.37 -15.80 -28.90
CA SER A 21 -0.90 -15.52 -29.60
C SER A 21 -1.60 -14.30 -29.01
N LEU A 22 -2.04 -13.40 -29.88
CA LEU A 22 -2.88 -12.24 -29.53
C LEU A 22 -4.37 -12.63 -29.38
N GLU A 23 -4.75 -13.82 -29.83
CA GLU A 23 -6.10 -14.36 -29.62
C GLU A 23 -6.20 -14.98 -28.22
N LEU A 24 -7.10 -14.45 -27.40
CA LEU A 24 -7.24 -14.83 -25.99
C LEU A 24 -7.48 -16.33 -25.79
N GLU A 25 -8.25 -16.98 -26.68
CA GLU A 25 -8.52 -18.42 -26.58
C GLU A 25 -7.25 -19.25 -26.80
N GLN A 26 -6.46 -18.91 -27.82
CA GLN A 26 -5.20 -19.59 -28.12
C GLN A 26 -4.15 -19.34 -27.03
N LEU A 27 -4.09 -18.11 -26.51
CA LEU A 27 -3.25 -17.76 -25.37
C LEU A 27 -3.57 -18.66 -24.16
N LEU A 28 -4.86 -18.81 -23.84
CA LEU A 28 -5.29 -19.67 -22.73
C LEU A 28 -4.98 -21.15 -22.97
N ILE A 29 -5.14 -21.66 -24.18
CA ILE A 29 -4.76 -23.04 -24.52
C ILE A 29 -3.27 -23.26 -24.26
N CYS A 30 -2.41 -22.32 -24.71
CA CYS A 30 -0.97 -22.39 -24.47
C CYS A 30 -0.62 -22.31 -22.97
N LEU A 31 -1.20 -21.35 -22.24
CA LEU A 31 -0.94 -21.18 -20.81
C LEU A 31 -1.33 -22.43 -20.00
N ARG A 32 -2.43 -23.11 -20.35
CA ARG A 32 -2.85 -24.37 -19.70
C ARG A 32 -1.88 -25.53 -19.90
N GLN A 33 -0.99 -25.46 -20.90
CA GLN A 33 0.04 -26.47 -21.13
C GLN A 33 1.34 -26.19 -20.34
N LYS A 34 1.47 -25.01 -19.72
CA LYS A 34 2.65 -24.64 -18.92
C LYS A 34 2.57 -25.26 -17.53
N SER A 35 3.72 -25.55 -16.94
CA SER A 35 3.80 -26.03 -15.56
C SER A 35 3.50 -24.90 -14.58
N ALA A 36 2.90 -25.23 -13.43
CA ALA A 36 2.63 -24.26 -12.37
C ALA A 36 3.90 -23.52 -11.92
N GLU A 37 5.03 -24.23 -11.86
CA GLU A 37 6.35 -23.66 -11.54
C GLU A 37 6.78 -22.59 -12.57
N SER A 38 6.65 -22.88 -13.86
CA SER A 38 7.00 -21.90 -14.91
C SER A 38 6.11 -20.66 -14.86
N ILE A 39 4.81 -20.83 -14.61
CA ILE A 39 3.87 -19.72 -14.46
C ILE A 39 4.26 -18.86 -13.24
N ASN A 40 4.54 -19.48 -12.09
CA ASN A 40 4.95 -18.77 -10.89
C ASN A 40 6.28 -18.02 -11.06
N ALA A 41 7.25 -18.62 -11.74
CA ALA A 41 8.53 -17.99 -12.03
C ALA A 41 8.36 -16.77 -12.96
N ALA A 42 7.54 -16.89 -14.01
CA ALA A 42 7.22 -15.79 -14.92
C ALA A 42 6.48 -14.65 -14.21
N GLN A 43 5.50 -14.98 -13.37
CA GLN A 43 4.79 -13.99 -12.53
C GLN A 43 5.76 -13.27 -11.58
N THR A 44 6.65 -14.00 -10.92
CA THR A 44 7.64 -13.44 -9.98
C THR A 44 8.56 -12.45 -10.70
N LYS A 45 9.08 -12.84 -11.88
CA LYS A 45 9.93 -11.98 -12.71
C LYS A 45 9.23 -10.68 -13.12
N LEU A 46 7.99 -10.76 -13.60
CA LEU A 46 7.23 -9.58 -14.02
C LEU A 46 6.91 -8.68 -12.82
N LEU A 47 6.51 -9.28 -11.69
CA LEU A 47 6.19 -8.53 -10.47
C LEU A 47 7.41 -7.78 -9.91
N ALA A 48 8.60 -8.37 -10.01
CA ALA A 48 9.84 -7.79 -9.49
C ALA A 48 10.25 -6.45 -10.13
N VAL A 49 9.73 -6.12 -11.31
CA VAL A 49 10.02 -4.87 -12.02
C VAL A 49 8.78 -3.99 -12.24
N SER A 50 7.64 -4.43 -11.72
CA SER A 50 6.36 -3.75 -11.89
C SER A 50 5.89 -3.09 -10.59
N GLY A 51 5.05 -2.06 -10.71
CA GLY A 51 4.45 -1.39 -9.56
C GLY A 51 3.22 -2.16 -9.02
N PRO A 52 2.73 -1.82 -7.82
CA PRO A 52 1.58 -2.49 -7.19
C PRO A 52 0.30 -2.43 -8.04
N LEU A 53 0.16 -1.42 -8.90
CA LEU A 53 -0.99 -1.27 -9.81
C LEU A 53 -0.98 -2.27 -10.99
N GLN A 54 0.12 -2.99 -11.19
CA GLN A 54 0.28 -4.05 -12.18
C GLN A 54 0.29 -5.44 -11.53
N ALA A 55 -0.04 -5.55 -10.24
CA ALA A 55 -0.19 -6.84 -9.57
C ALA A 55 -1.53 -7.50 -9.95
N TRP A 56 -1.54 -8.84 -9.96
CA TRP A 56 -2.76 -9.62 -10.16
C TRP A 56 -3.78 -9.26 -9.07
N SER A 57 -4.97 -8.80 -9.50
CA SER A 57 -5.97 -8.24 -8.58
C SER A 57 -7.41 -8.51 -9.06
N PRO A 58 -8.42 -8.35 -8.20
CA PRO A 58 -9.81 -8.48 -8.60
C PRO A 58 -10.20 -7.56 -9.77
N VAL A 59 -10.99 -8.11 -10.70
CA VAL A 59 -11.49 -7.44 -11.90
C VAL A 59 -13.00 -7.26 -11.80
N VAL A 60 -13.52 -6.13 -12.28
CA VAL A 60 -14.96 -5.95 -12.48
C VAL A 60 -15.41 -6.84 -13.64
N ASP A 61 -15.85 -8.05 -13.32
CA ASP A 61 -16.19 -9.10 -14.28
C ASP A 61 -17.66 -9.01 -14.76
N GLY A 62 -18.53 -8.39 -13.96
CA GLY A 62 -19.98 -8.35 -14.19
C GLY A 62 -20.73 -9.52 -13.55
N VAL A 63 -20.03 -10.47 -12.92
CA VAL A 63 -20.59 -11.69 -12.32
C VAL A 63 -20.41 -11.64 -10.80
N MET A 64 -19.18 -11.75 -10.33
CA MET A 64 -18.82 -11.67 -8.91
C MET A 64 -18.68 -10.22 -8.46
N VAL A 65 -17.93 -9.42 -9.22
CA VAL A 65 -17.76 -7.98 -9.03
C VAL A 65 -18.53 -7.26 -10.13
N LYS A 66 -19.80 -6.95 -9.84
CA LYS A 66 -20.77 -6.44 -10.83
C LYS A 66 -20.46 -5.03 -11.31
N GLU A 67 -19.79 -4.23 -10.49
CA GLU A 67 -19.48 -2.84 -10.77
C GLU A 67 -18.25 -2.37 -9.97
N GLN A 68 -17.84 -1.12 -10.17
CA GLN A 68 -16.73 -0.54 -9.41
C GLN A 68 -17.06 -0.46 -7.92
N PRO A 69 -16.18 -0.95 -7.02
CA PRO A 69 -16.44 -0.95 -5.57
C PRO A 69 -16.83 0.42 -5.01
N LEU A 70 -16.14 1.49 -5.44
CA LEU A 70 -16.46 2.85 -4.99
C LEU A 70 -17.88 3.30 -5.41
N ALA A 71 -18.34 2.89 -6.58
CA ALA A 71 -19.71 3.17 -7.04
C ALA A 71 -20.75 2.37 -6.23
N ALA A 72 -20.47 1.10 -5.95
CA ALA A 72 -21.31 0.26 -5.10
C ALA A 72 -21.45 0.84 -3.68
N LEU A 73 -20.33 1.24 -3.07
CA LEU A 73 -20.29 1.90 -1.76
C LEU A 73 -21.12 3.18 -1.75
N ARG A 74 -20.89 4.09 -2.70
CA ARG A 74 -21.66 5.35 -2.82
C ARG A 74 -23.15 5.14 -3.04
N SER A 75 -23.53 4.06 -3.71
CA SER A 75 -24.92 3.72 -4.00
C SER A 75 -25.61 2.95 -2.86
N GLY A 76 -24.91 2.67 -1.74
CA GLY A 76 -25.45 1.85 -0.66
C GLY A 76 -25.60 0.36 -0.99
N ARG A 77 -25.01 -0.11 -2.09
CA ARG A 77 -25.11 -1.50 -2.58
C ARG A 77 -24.01 -2.38 -1.99
N PHE A 78 -24.02 -2.50 -0.67
CA PHE A 78 -23.08 -3.33 0.09
C PHE A 78 -23.74 -3.86 1.36
N HIS A 79 -23.18 -4.94 1.92
CA HIS A 79 -23.67 -5.51 3.17
C HIS A 79 -23.22 -4.64 4.35
N ARG A 80 -24.17 -4.25 5.18
CA ARG A 80 -23.88 -3.52 6.41
C ARG A 80 -23.49 -4.53 7.48
N VAL A 81 -22.24 -4.46 7.92
CA VAL A 81 -21.68 -5.31 8.96
C VAL A 81 -20.93 -4.45 9.97
N LEU A 82 -20.78 -4.98 11.19
CA LEU A 82 -19.85 -4.41 12.17
C LEU A 82 -18.43 -4.54 11.62
N LEU A 83 -17.59 -3.53 11.86
CA LEU A 83 -16.27 -3.46 11.24
C LEU A 83 -15.17 -3.27 12.29
N MET A 84 -14.19 -4.16 12.27
CA MET A 84 -12.89 -3.95 12.90
C MET A 84 -11.83 -3.98 11.82
N LEU A 85 -10.98 -2.96 11.79
CA LEU A 85 -9.93 -2.81 10.78
C LEU A 85 -8.72 -2.10 11.37
N GLY A 86 -7.58 -2.18 10.70
CA GLY A 86 -6.38 -1.49 11.12
C GLY A 86 -5.27 -1.64 10.11
N SER A 87 -4.12 -1.05 10.44
CA SER A 87 -2.89 -1.17 9.68
C SER A 87 -1.69 -1.35 10.60
N SER A 88 -0.57 -1.79 10.04
CA SER A 88 0.70 -1.91 10.73
C SER A 88 1.74 -0.98 10.10
N ALA A 89 2.70 -0.52 10.90
CA ALA A 89 3.90 0.13 10.39
C ALA A 89 4.72 -0.79 9.44
N GLU A 90 4.56 -2.11 9.55
CA GLU A 90 5.17 -3.13 8.67
C GLU A 90 4.53 -3.23 7.29
N ASP A 91 3.36 -2.60 7.05
CA ASP A 91 2.60 -2.71 5.80
C ASP A 91 3.22 -1.94 4.61
N GLY A 92 4.54 -1.78 4.61
CA GLY A 92 5.30 -1.27 3.50
C GLY A 92 5.23 -2.19 2.27
N LEU A 93 5.18 -1.60 1.08
CA LEU A 93 5.25 -2.41 -0.15
C LEU A 93 6.67 -2.93 -0.43
N ILE A 94 7.69 -2.26 0.12
CA ILE A 94 9.08 -2.70 0.04
C ILE A 94 9.29 -3.94 0.91
N SER A 95 8.83 -3.93 2.17
CA SER A 95 8.87 -5.09 3.06
C SER A 95 8.12 -6.29 2.47
N ARG A 96 6.91 -6.09 1.93
CA ARG A 96 6.11 -7.15 1.28
C ARG A 96 6.79 -7.79 0.07
N ALA A 97 7.62 -7.03 -0.65
CA ALA A 97 8.36 -7.52 -1.81
C ALA A 97 9.73 -8.16 -1.46
N LYS A 98 10.11 -8.24 -0.17
CA LYS A 98 11.43 -8.75 0.27
C LYS A 98 11.77 -10.13 -0.30
N ASN A 99 10.84 -11.08 -0.24
CA ASN A 99 11.07 -12.45 -0.73
C ASN A 99 11.21 -12.51 -2.25
N ILE A 100 10.44 -11.69 -2.99
CA ILE A 100 10.56 -11.58 -4.45
C ILE A 100 11.95 -11.04 -4.83
N LYS A 101 12.41 -10.00 -4.12
CA LYS A 101 13.74 -9.41 -4.36
C LYS A 101 14.87 -10.38 -4.05
N ASN A 102 14.78 -11.10 -2.92
CA ASN A 102 15.76 -12.13 -2.56
C ASN A 102 15.81 -13.24 -3.62
N PHE A 103 14.64 -13.68 -4.11
CA PHE A 103 14.58 -14.67 -5.18
C PHE A 103 15.23 -14.17 -6.47
N GLU A 104 14.90 -12.97 -6.95
CA GLU A 104 15.51 -12.43 -8.18
C GLU A 104 17.01 -12.18 -8.03
N GLN A 105 17.48 -11.80 -6.84
CA GLN A 105 18.91 -11.69 -6.55
C GLN A 105 19.60 -13.05 -6.66
N LEU A 106 19.00 -14.14 -6.13
CA LEU A 106 19.51 -15.51 -6.29
C LEU A 106 19.52 -15.95 -7.76
N GLN A 107 18.61 -15.44 -8.59
CA GLN A 107 18.60 -15.65 -10.04
C GLN A 107 19.62 -14.77 -10.81
N GLY A 108 20.45 -14.00 -10.11
CA GLY A 108 21.46 -13.11 -10.73
C GLY A 108 20.88 -11.82 -11.33
N ARG A 109 19.63 -11.46 -11.01
CA ARG A 109 18.92 -10.30 -11.56
C ARG A 109 18.87 -9.14 -10.57
N ALA A 110 20.04 -8.76 -10.04
CA ALA A 110 20.15 -7.70 -9.04
C ALA A 110 19.61 -6.33 -9.51
N GLU A 111 19.68 -6.05 -10.81
CA GLU A 111 19.16 -4.83 -11.45
C GLU A 111 17.62 -4.67 -11.30
N SER A 112 16.90 -5.74 -10.98
CA SER A 112 15.45 -5.69 -10.70
C SER A 112 15.10 -4.80 -9.51
N LYS A 113 16.03 -4.63 -8.55
CA LYS A 113 15.84 -3.76 -7.40
C LYS A 113 15.64 -2.30 -7.81
N THR A 114 16.47 -1.78 -8.70
CA THR A 114 16.34 -0.40 -9.21
C THR A 114 14.99 -0.19 -9.88
N ALA A 115 14.65 -1.08 -10.82
CA ALA A 115 13.39 -1.04 -11.56
C ALA A 115 12.18 -1.13 -10.63
N PHE A 116 12.24 -1.94 -9.57
CA PHE A 116 11.18 -2.02 -8.56
C PHE A 116 10.96 -0.68 -7.85
N TYR A 117 12.03 -0.03 -7.39
CA TYR A 117 11.92 1.25 -6.68
C TYR A 117 11.41 2.36 -7.59
N GLU A 118 11.84 2.37 -8.85
CA GLU A 118 11.32 3.27 -9.86
C GLU A 118 9.83 3.02 -10.13
N ALA A 119 9.42 1.77 -10.34
CA ALA A 119 8.02 1.41 -10.56
C ALA A 119 7.12 1.76 -9.36
N LEU A 120 7.64 1.57 -8.14
CA LEU A 120 6.96 1.93 -6.92
C LEU A 120 6.83 3.46 -6.77
N SER A 121 7.89 4.22 -7.06
CA SER A 121 7.86 5.69 -7.12
C SER A 121 6.86 6.20 -8.17
N ASN A 122 6.85 5.59 -9.36
CA ASN A 122 5.90 5.91 -10.42
C ASN A 122 4.45 5.67 -10.01
N SER A 123 4.19 4.64 -9.20
CA SER A 123 2.84 4.31 -8.72
C SER A 123 2.24 5.38 -7.78
N LEU A 124 3.05 6.27 -7.20
CA LEU A 124 2.57 7.42 -6.42
C LEU A 124 1.82 8.45 -7.27
N GLY A 125 1.97 8.41 -8.60
CA GLY A 125 1.16 9.21 -9.54
C GLY A 125 -0.27 8.68 -9.73
N GLY A 126 -0.63 7.56 -9.09
CA GLY A 126 -1.93 6.91 -9.22
C GLY A 126 -2.10 6.13 -10.54
N ASP A 127 -3.32 5.66 -10.78
CA ASP A 127 -3.68 4.79 -11.93
C ASP A 127 -3.39 5.41 -13.31
N ASP A 128 -3.43 6.74 -13.39
CA ASP A 128 -3.20 7.54 -14.60
C ASP A 128 -1.73 7.97 -14.75
N SER A 129 -0.85 7.58 -13.82
CA SER A 129 0.56 7.99 -13.79
C SER A 129 0.74 9.51 -13.87
N ASN A 130 -0.07 10.26 -13.11
CA ASN A 130 -0.07 11.72 -13.16
C ASN A 130 1.24 12.28 -12.58
N VAL A 131 2.06 12.89 -13.45
CA VAL A 131 3.37 13.44 -13.10
C VAL A 131 3.29 14.52 -12.02
N PHE A 132 2.26 15.36 -12.03
CA PHE A 132 2.10 16.42 -11.02
C PHE A 132 1.79 15.84 -9.64
N VAL A 133 0.98 14.78 -9.58
CA VAL A 133 0.70 14.04 -8.34
C VAL A 133 1.97 13.38 -7.82
N LYS A 134 2.75 12.73 -8.70
CA LYS A 134 4.04 12.13 -8.34
C LYS A 134 5.02 13.16 -7.78
N GLU A 135 5.14 14.33 -8.41
CA GLU A 135 6.01 15.42 -7.94
C GLU A 135 5.55 15.97 -6.58
N ALA A 136 4.25 16.16 -6.40
CA ALA A 136 3.71 16.59 -5.11
C ALA A 136 3.97 15.57 -3.99
N ALA A 137 3.82 14.27 -4.28
CA ALA A 137 4.14 13.20 -3.33
C ALA A 137 5.64 13.13 -3.04
N THR A 138 6.48 13.31 -4.06
CA THR A 138 7.95 13.40 -3.95
C THR A 138 8.36 14.52 -3.00
N TRP A 139 7.74 15.69 -3.12
CA TRP A 139 7.97 16.81 -2.21
C TRP A 139 7.45 16.52 -0.80
N PHE A 140 6.20 16.09 -0.67
CA PHE A 140 5.53 15.88 0.62
C PHE A 140 6.24 14.83 1.49
N TYR A 141 6.74 13.76 0.87
CA TYR A 141 7.49 12.70 1.56
C TYR A 141 9.01 12.89 1.55
N SER A 142 9.53 13.97 0.96
CA SER A 142 10.97 14.23 0.83
C SER A 142 11.74 13.08 0.17
N LEU A 143 11.26 12.60 -0.99
CA LEU A 143 11.86 11.47 -1.71
C LEU A 143 13.15 11.84 -2.47
N GLN A 144 13.50 13.13 -2.56
CA GLN A 144 14.77 13.55 -3.14
C GLN A 144 15.94 13.09 -2.27
N HIS A 145 16.96 12.52 -2.90
CA HIS A 145 18.09 11.94 -2.18
C HIS A 145 19.40 12.09 -2.96
N SER A 146 20.52 12.01 -2.24
CA SER A 146 21.83 11.91 -2.86
C SER A 146 22.07 10.48 -3.36
N PRO A 147 22.88 10.27 -4.42
CA PRO A 147 23.23 8.94 -4.93
C PRO A 147 24.24 8.21 -4.02
N THR A 148 24.20 8.44 -2.71
CA THR A 148 25.06 7.78 -1.71
C THR A 148 24.28 6.66 -1.04
N PRO A 149 24.93 5.63 -0.46
CA PRO A 149 24.24 4.58 0.28
C PRO A 149 23.36 5.10 1.42
N SER A 150 23.82 6.14 2.13
CA SER A 150 23.03 6.79 3.19
C SER A 150 21.84 7.55 2.60
N GLY A 151 22.02 8.27 1.50
CA GLY A 151 20.93 8.92 0.75
C GLY A 151 19.87 7.92 0.31
N TYR A 152 20.27 6.78 -0.25
CA TYR A 152 19.37 5.71 -0.65
C TYR A 152 18.60 5.10 0.54
N SER A 153 19.24 4.92 1.70
CA SER A 153 18.56 4.42 2.90
C SER A 153 17.40 5.33 3.34
N VAL A 154 17.61 6.65 3.27
CA VAL A 154 16.60 7.66 3.60
C VAL A 154 15.47 7.62 2.58
N PHE A 155 15.81 7.60 1.28
CA PHE A 155 14.84 7.45 0.19
C PHE A 155 14.01 6.18 0.32
N SER A 156 14.63 5.03 0.58
CA SER A 156 13.93 3.75 0.72
C SER A 156 12.90 3.80 1.84
N ARG A 157 13.26 4.34 3.01
CA ARG A 157 12.33 4.49 4.13
C ARG A 157 11.21 5.49 3.82
N ALA A 158 11.53 6.59 3.16
CA ALA A 158 10.55 7.60 2.78
C ALA A 158 9.55 7.07 1.73
N LEU A 159 10.02 6.31 0.75
CA LEU A 159 9.19 5.65 -0.26
C LEU A 159 8.30 4.56 0.37
N GLU A 160 8.84 3.80 1.33
CA GLU A 160 8.04 2.84 2.11
C GLU A 160 6.91 3.53 2.87
N ASN A 161 7.19 4.65 3.54
CA ASN A 161 6.17 5.44 4.22
C ASN A 161 5.11 5.96 3.24
N ALA A 162 5.54 6.57 2.13
CA ALA A 162 4.64 7.12 1.12
C ALA A 162 3.67 6.08 0.57
N THR A 163 4.21 4.89 0.25
CA THR A 163 3.43 3.80 -0.34
C THR A 163 2.54 3.12 0.69
N ARG A 164 2.99 2.94 1.94
CA ARG A 164 2.15 2.44 3.03
C ARG A 164 0.96 3.37 3.28
N ASP A 165 1.19 4.67 3.33
CA ASP A 165 0.12 5.63 3.56
C ASP A 165 -0.87 5.65 2.39
N PHE A 166 -0.38 5.68 1.15
CA PHE A 166 -1.21 5.74 -0.05
C PHE A 166 -2.02 4.46 -0.29
N PHE A 167 -1.41 3.29 -0.15
CA PHE A 167 -2.05 2.01 -0.50
C PHE A 167 -2.76 1.33 0.67
N ILE A 168 -2.38 1.61 1.93
CA ILE A 168 -2.84 0.85 3.10
C ILE A 168 -3.48 1.75 4.15
N THR A 169 -2.71 2.63 4.80
CA THR A 169 -3.16 3.34 6.00
C THR A 169 -4.29 4.31 5.69
N CYS A 170 -4.12 5.19 4.71
CA CYS A 170 -5.14 6.20 4.40
C CYS A 170 -6.41 5.60 3.79
N PRO A 171 -6.35 4.62 2.87
CA PRO A 171 -7.54 3.87 2.46
C PRO A 171 -8.27 3.20 3.64
N SER A 172 -7.54 2.71 4.65
CA SER A 172 -8.15 2.14 5.87
C SER A 172 -8.86 3.20 6.71
N VAL A 173 -8.26 4.39 6.89
CA VAL A 173 -8.91 5.54 7.56
C VAL A 173 -10.17 5.99 6.80
N GLU A 174 -10.10 6.10 5.47
CA GLU A 174 -11.24 6.45 4.63
C GLU A 174 -12.36 5.39 4.72
N MET A 175 -12.00 4.11 4.70
CA MET A 175 -12.95 3.01 4.88
C MET A 175 -13.65 3.10 6.24
N ALA A 176 -12.89 3.32 7.32
CA ALA A 176 -13.45 3.48 8.67
C ALA A 176 -14.44 4.65 8.73
N SER A 177 -14.06 5.79 8.16
CA SER A 177 -14.89 7.01 8.10
C SER A 177 -16.16 6.80 7.28
N PHE A 178 -16.04 6.22 6.09
CA PHE A 178 -17.16 5.89 5.24
C PHE A 178 -18.13 4.94 5.94
N TRP A 179 -17.61 3.88 6.58
CA TRP A 179 -18.43 2.87 7.23
C TRP A 179 -19.17 3.44 8.44
N ALA A 180 -18.47 4.18 9.30
CA ALA A 180 -19.05 4.80 10.48
C ALA A 180 -20.15 5.81 10.11
N THR A 181 -19.97 6.53 9.01
CA THR A 181 -20.96 7.50 8.51
C THR A 181 -22.17 6.81 7.86
N SER A 182 -21.92 5.81 7.01
CA SER A 182 -22.93 5.30 6.08
C SER A 182 -23.76 4.14 6.64
N THR A 183 -23.24 3.42 7.64
CA THR A 183 -23.88 2.18 8.13
C THR A 183 -24.51 2.30 9.51
N ARG A 184 -24.17 3.36 10.27
CA ARG A 184 -24.46 3.47 11.72
C ARG A 184 -23.99 2.26 12.53
N SER A 185 -23.12 1.40 11.97
CA SER A 185 -22.58 0.22 12.63
C SER A 185 -21.39 0.59 13.50
N ALA A 186 -21.10 -0.24 14.50
CA ALA A 186 -19.90 -0.08 15.30
C ALA A 186 -18.65 -0.30 14.44
N VAL A 187 -17.72 0.65 14.50
CA VAL A 187 -16.43 0.59 13.81
C VAL A 187 -15.33 0.71 14.85
N TYR A 188 -14.36 -0.20 14.85
CA TYR A 188 -13.20 -0.17 15.73
C TYR A 188 -11.93 -0.19 14.88
N MET A 189 -11.08 0.81 15.07
CA MET A 189 -9.82 0.93 14.33
C MET A 189 -8.63 0.61 15.23
N TYR A 190 -7.60 -0.05 14.70
CA TYR A 190 -6.29 -0.18 15.36
C TYR A 190 -5.13 0.27 14.48
N HIS A 191 -3.97 0.48 15.11
CA HIS A 191 -2.70 0.62 14.42
C HIS A 191 -1.56 -0.05 15.21
N LEU A 192 -0.69 -0.82 14.55
CA LEU A 192 0.54 -1.34 15.16
C LEU A 192 1.72 -0.39 14.85
N PRO A 193 2.36 0.22 15.86
CA PRO A 193 3.38 1.25 15.65
C PRO A 193 4.77 0.68 15.30
N GLN A 194 5.64 1.54 14.75
CA GLN A 194 6.95 1.16 14.19
C GLN A 194 7.94 0.60 15.24
N ASP A 195 7.88 1.06 16.48
CA ASP A 195 8.74 0.60 17.58
C ASP A 195 8.51 -0.88 17.92
N MET A 196 7.30 -1.39 17.68
CA MET A 196 6.97 -2.81 17.85
C MET A 196 7.58 -3.70 16.75
N VAL A 197 7.94 -3.14 15.60
CA VAL A 197 8.42 -3.89 14.43
C VAL A 197 9.83 -4.45 14.63
N HIS A 198 10.63 -3.82 15.50
CA HIS A 198 12.01 -4.23 15.74
C HIS A 198 12.16 -5.54 16.52
N THR A 199 11.07 -6.04 17.09
CA THR A 199 11.07 -7.26 17.90
C THR A 199 10.55 -8.48 17.15
N SER A 200 10.07 -8.32 15.90
CA SER A 200 9.58 -9.45 15.11
C SER A 200 10.75 -10.29 14.59
N VAL A 201 10.76 -11.57 14.96
CA VAL A 201 11.57 -12.56 14.26
C VAL A 201 11.03 -12.66 12.83
N ASP A 202 11.92 -12.77 11.85
CA ASP A 202 11.65 -12.73 10.41
C ASP A 202 10.72 -13.88 9.96
N TYR A 203 9.44 -13.77 10.30
CA TYR A 203 8.36 -14.63 9.88
C TYR A 203 7.62 -13.96 8.73
N SER A 204 7.15 -14.78 7.79
CA SER A 204 6.51 -14.31 6.55
C SER A 204 5.16 -13.60 6.76
N SER A 205 4.74 -13.33 8.01
CA SER A 205 3.47 -12.69 8.37
C SER A 205 3.70 -11.43 9.20
N PRO A 206 2.93 -10.35 8.98
CA PRO A 206 2.98 -9.14 9.82
C PRO A 206 2.71 -9.41 11.31
N LEU A 207 3.30 -8.61 12.19
CA LEU A 207 3.29 -8.80 13.64
C LEU A 207 1.87 -8.70 14.25
N ASP A 208 1.01 -7.86 13.71
CA ASP A 208 -0.39 -7.76 14.17
C ASP A 208 -1.13 -9.08 13.91
N VAL A 209 -0.91 -9.72 12.77
CA VAL A 209 -1.43 -11.07 12.47
C VAL A 209 -0.83 -12.09 13.43
N GLN A 210 0.49 -12.04 13.70
CA GLN A 210 1.13 -12.96 14.65
C GLN A 210 0.50 -12.88 16.05
N TYR A 211 0.20 -11.67 16.53
CA TYR A 211 -0.48 -11.46 17.81
C TYR A 211 -1.94 -11.91 17.80
N VAL A 212 -2.70 -11.61 16.75
CA VAL A 212 -4.10 -12.04 16.63
C VAL A 212 -4.23 -13.56 16.65
N PHE A 213 -3.30 -14.28 16.02
CA PHE A 213 -3.31 -15.75 15.96
C PHE A 213 -2.56 -16.42 17.10
N GLY A 214 -2.02 -15.65 18.06
CA GLY A 214 -1.37 -16.20 19.25
C GLY A 214 -0.05 -16.91 18.98
N LEU A 215 0.67 -16.52 17.92
CA LEU A 215 1.99 -17.08 17.60
C LEU A 215 2.98 -17.03 18.79
N PRO A 216 3.01 -15.96 19.63
CA PRO A 216 3.85 -15.92 20.83
C PRO A 216 3.59 -17.01 21.88
N HIS A 217 2.48 -17.75 21.76
CA HIS A 217 2.08 -18.81 22.69
C HIS A 217 2.36 -20.23 22.16
N VAL A 218 2.78 -20.35 20.90
CA VAL A 218 3.18 -21.63 20.31
C VAL A 218 4.50 -22.07 20.98
N PRO A 219 4.60 -23.31 21.53
CA PRO A 219 5.77 -23.73 22.31
C PRO A 219 7.11 -23.53 21.60
N GLU A 220 7.18 -23.82 20.30
CA GLU A 220 8.37 -23.70 19.47
C GLU A 220 8.81 -22.24 19.26
N MET A 221 7.87 -21.31 19.39
CA MET A 221 8.02 -19.89 19.09
C MET A 221 8.17 -19.05 20.35
N ARG A 222 7.78 -19.61 21.50
CA ARG A 222 7.56 -18.90 22.76
C ARG A 222 8.79 -18.12 23.25
N GLU A 223 9.99 -18.65 23.01
CA GLU A 223 11.26 -18.04 23.44
C GLU A 223 11.72 -16.90 22.53
N LEU A 224 11.10 -16.74 21.36
CA LEU A 224 11.36 -15.65 20.43
C LEU A 224 10.62 -14.36 20.80
N PHE A 225 9.65 -14.46 21.72
CA PHE A 225 8.84 -13.34 22.18
C PHE A 225 9.04 -13.09 23.67
N THR A 226 9.17 -11.82 24.03
CA THR A 226 9.27 -11.38 25.42
C THR A 226 7.99 -11.71 26.20
N SER A 227 8.06 -11.67 27.53
CA SER A 227 6.86 -11.76 28.38
C SER A 227 5.84 -10.66 28.07
N THR A 228 6.31 -9.46 27.76
CA THR A 228 5.49 -8.30 27.38
C THR A 228 4.71 -8.57 26.09
N GLU A 229 5.36 -9.08 25.05
CA GLU A 229 4.71 -9.37 23.76
C GLU A 229 3.72 -10.52 23.87
N ARG A 230 4.05 -11.56 24.66
CA ARG A 230 3.10 -12.64 24.96
C ARG A 230 1.86 -12.11 25.70
N THR A 231 2.05 -11.18 26.64
CA THR A 231 0.93 -10.55 27.34
C THR A 231 0.08 -9.72 26.38
N LEU A 232 0.72 -8.90 25.53
CA LEU A 232 0.05 -8.09 24.52
C LEU A 232 -0.75 -8.96 23.53
N SER A 233 -0.18 -10.08 23.09
CA SER A 233 -0.87 -11.05 22.23
C SER A 233 -2.16 -11.58 22.86
N LEU A 234 -2.14 -11.99 24.14
CA LEU A 234 -3.37 -12.43 24.84
C LEU A 234 -4.42 -11.33 24.92
N GLN A 235 -4.00 -10.08 25.15
CA GLN A 235 -4.91 -8.94 25.22
C GLN A 235 -5.55 -8.65 23.85
N ILE A 236 -4.76 -8.68 22.77
CA ILE A 236 -5.23 -8.52 21.39
C ILE A 236 -6.21 -9.64 21.03
N MET A 237 -5.85 -10.90 21.29
CA MET A 237 -6.72 -12.07 21.08
C MET A 237 -8.04 -11.92 21.84
N SER A 238 -8.02 -11.37 23.05
CA SER A 238 -9.22 -11.12 23.85
C SER A 238 -10.14 -10.09 23.19
N TYR A 239 -9.62 -8.94 22.74
CA TYR A 239 -10.42 -7.95 22.00
C TYR A 239 -11.02 -8.54 20.72
N MET A 240 -10.22 -9.29 19.96
CA MET A 240 -10.64 -9.93 18.72
C MET A 240 -11.75 -10.96 18.98
N ALA A 241 -11.59 -11.82 19.99
CA ALA A 241 -12.59 -12.81 20.37
C ALA A 241 -13.90 -12.15 20.85
N ASN A 242 -13.81 -11.08 21.64
CA ASN A 242 -14.96 -10.31 22.09
C ASN A 242 -15.72 -9.69 20.91
N PHE A 243 -14.99 -9.08 19.95
CA PHE A 243 -15.59 -8.50 18.75
C PHE A 243 -16.23 -9.56 17.84
N ILE A 244 -15.55 -10.69 17.60
CA ILE A 244 -16.10 -11.78 16.77
C ILE A 244 -17.42 -12.30 17.36
N LYS A 245 -17.51 -12.41 18.69
CA LYS A 245 -18.70 -12.99 19.36
C LYS A 245 -19.83 -12.00 19.58
N SER A 246 -19.52 -10.74 19.86
CA SER A 246 -20.52 -9.75 20.30
C SER A 246 -20.62 -8.51 19.41
N GLY A 247 -19.65 -8.30 18.52
CA GLY A 247 -19.54 -7.07 17.75
C GLY A 247 -18.90 -5.90 18.52
N ASN A 248 -18.49 -6.10 19.77
CA ASN A 248 -17.86 -5.08 20.61
C ASN A 248 -16.61 -5.68 21.29
N PRO A 249 -15.41 -5.13 21.08
CA PRO A 249 -14.19 -5.64 21.69
C PRO A 249 -14.17 -5.53 23.22
N ASN A 250 -15.01 -4.69 23.81
CA ASN A 250 -15.02 -4.41 25.24
C ASN A 250 -15.93 -5.33 26.06
N LEU A 251 -16.75 -6.16 25.44
CA LEU A 251 -17.69 -6.99 26.16
C LEU A 251 -17.00 -8.30 26.59
N PRO A 252 -16.71 -8.49 27.89
CA PRO A 252 -16.00 -9.65 28.37
C PRO A 252 -16.80 -10.92 28.09
N LEU A 253 -16.09 -11.97 27.69
CA LEU A 253 -16.64 -13.31 27.74
C LEU A 253 -16.71 -13.76 29.20
N SER A 254 -17.89 -14.18 29.65
CA SER A 254 -18.10 -14.87 30.92
C SER A 254 -17.55 -16.29 30.86
N VAL A 255 -16.24 -16.42 30.58
CA VAL A 255 -15.55 -17.71 30.58
C VAL A 255 -14.64 -17.72 31.80
N SER A 256 -15.14 -18.39 32.85
CA SER A 256 -14.44 -18.79 34.08
C SER A 256 -13.77 -17.70 34.92
N GLY A 257 -14.47 -17.24 35.96
CA GLY A 257 -13.94 -16.92 37.30
C GLY A 257 -13.09 -15.67 37.48
N GLU A 258 -12.23 -15.31 36.53
CA GLU A 258 -11.40 -14.12 36.55
C GLU A 258 -11.42 -13.50 35.14
N SER A 259 -12.21 -12.44 34.96
CA SER A 259 -12.38 -11.81 33.65
C SER A 259 -11.13 -11.01 33.29
N PHE A 260 -10.24 -11.60 32.49
CA PHE A 260 -9.10 -10.89 31.87
C PHE A 260 -9.55 -9.62 31.12
N SER A 261 -10.81 -9.57 30.72
CA SER A 261 -11.42 -8.45 29.99
C SER A 261 -11.96 -7.33 30.88
N GLU A 262 -12.02 -7.47 32.21
CA GLU A 262 -12.24 -6.33 33.12
C GLU A 262 -10.99 -5.45 33.28
N LEU A 263 -9.81 -5.98 32.91
CA LEU A 263 -8.52 -5.29 33.02
C LEU A 263 -8.05 -4.63 31.72
N LEU A 264 -8.81 -4.80 30.62
CA LEU A 264 -8.45 -4.25 29.31
C LEU A 264 -8.88 -2.77 29.20
N PRO A 265 -8.00 -1.85 28.79
CA PRO A 265 -8.38 -0.46 28.61
C PRO A 265 -9.42 -0.33 27.49
N PRO A 266 -10.54 0.37 27.71
CA PRO A 266 -11.64 0.39 26.75
C PRO A 266 -11.15 0.80 25.35
N TRP A 267 -11.61 0.09 24.34
CA TRP A 267 -11.40 0.39 22.94
C TRP A 267 -12.58 1.24 22.44
N PRO A 268 -12.38 2.55 22.24
CA PRO A 268 -13.43 3.45 21.79
C PRO A 268 -13.82 3.16 20.34
N GLN A 269 -15.09 3.36 20.03
CA GLN A 269 -15.57 3.32 18.65
C GLN A 269 -14.91 4.43 17.82
N PHE A 270 -14.62 4.14 16.56
CA PHE A 270 -14.25 5.14 15.57
C PHE A 270 -15.45 6.04 15.27
N LEU A 271 -15.28 7.36 15.41
CA LEU A 271 -16.31 8.36 15.14
C LEU A 271 -15.88 9.22 13.95
N PRO A 272 -16.74 9.45 12.94
CA PRO A 272 -16.35 10.07 11.66
C PRO A 272 -16.29 11.61 11.76
N HIS A 273 -15.55 12.15 12.73
CA HIS A 273 -15.28 13.57 12.90
C HIS A 273 -13.89 13.80 13.53
N PRO A 274 -13.25 14.96 13.34
CA PRO A 274 -11.84 15.19 13.76
C PRO A 274 -11.55 14.98 15.25
N ASN A 275 -12.54 15.25 16.13
CA ASN A 275 -12.40 14.99 17.57
C ASN A 275 -12.71 13.53 17.97
N GLY A 276 -13.08 12.72 16.97
CA GLY A 276 -13.50 11.33 17.04
C GLY A 276 -12.35 10.45 16.61
N GLN A 277 -12.39 9.99 15.35
CA GLN A 277 -11.41 9.16 14.62
C GLN A 277 -10.49 8.32 15.54
N ASN A 278 -11.12 7.64 16.50
CA ASN A 278 -10.38 6.95 17.54
C ASN A 278 -9.80 5.67 16.98
N TYR A 279 -8.59 5.34 17.39
CA TYR A 279 -7.99 4.03 17.15
C TYR A 279 -7.24 3.54 18.39
N LYS A 280 -7.12 2.22 18.50
CA LYS A 280 -6.30 1.55 19.50
C LYS A 280 -4.89 1.38 18.95
N GLU A 281 -3.89 1.89 19.65
CA GLU A 281 -2.51 1.55 19.36
C GLU A 281 -2.18 0.17 19.95
N LEU A 282 -1.72 -0.76 19.11
CA LEU A 282 -1.31 -2.10 19.52
C LEU A 282 0.11 -2.10 20.07
N SER A 283 0.30 -1.37 21.17
CA SER A 283 1.51 -1.35 21.99
C SER A 283 1.21 -1.95 23.37
N PRO A 284 2.22 -2.26 24.22
CA PRO A 284 1.98 -2.79 25.57
C PRO A 284 1.07 -1.91 26.44
N SER A 285 1.00 -0.60 26.14
CA SER A 285 0.12 0.34 26.82
C SER A 285 -1.35 0.26 26.39
N LEU A 286 -1.63 -0.28 25.19
CA LEU A 286 -2.95 -0.32 24.57
C LEU A 286 -3.65 1.06 24.56
N SER A 287 -2.86 2.09 24.24
CA SER A 287 -3.29 3.49 24.25
C SER A 287 -4.40 3.78 23.25
N ASN A 288 -5.30 4.70 23.61
CA ASN A 288 -6.34 5.22 22.74
C ASN A 288 -5.87 6.52 22.11
N LEU A 289 -5.67 6.52 20.80
CA LEU A 289 -5.20 7.67 20.04
C LEU A 289 -6.27 8.11 19.03
N LYS A 290 -6.04 9.23 18.37
CA LYS A 290 -6.96 9.81 17.37
C LYS A 290 -6.20 10.25 16.13
N ASN A 291 -6.91 10.35 15.01
CA ASN A 291 -6.43 10.98 13.78
C ASN A 291 -5.12 10.33 13.24
N LEU A 292 -5.16 9.00 13.05
CA LEU A 292 -4.04 8.25 12.49
C LEU A 292 -3.59 8.87 11.15
N GLN A 293 -2.32 9.25 11.06
CA GLN A 293 -1.71 9.83 9.86
C GLN A 293 -2.51 11.00 9.26
N ALA A 294 -3.07 11.87 10.12
CA ALA A 294 -4.00 12.93 9.70
C ALA A 294 -3.51 13.81 8.54
N HIS A 295 -2.24 14.22 8.58
CA HIS A 295 -1.66 15.08 7.55
C HIS A 295 -1.49 14.36 6.23
N GLN A 296 -0.97 13.13 6.28
CA GLN A 296 -0.74 12.25 5.14
C GLN A 296 -2.06 11.87 4.48
N CYS A 297 -3.06 11.50 5.28
CA CYS A 297 -4.37 11.13 4.76
C CYS A 297 -5.14 12.35 4.25
N SER A 298 -4.95 13.55 4.81
CA SER A 298 -5.47 14.78 4.20
C SER A 298 -4.82 15.06 2.85
N PHE A 299 -3.50 14.88 2.74
CA PHE A 299 -2.78 15.01 1.47
C PHE A 299 -3.37 14.07 0.39
N TRP A 300 -3.51 12.77 0.69
CA TRP A 300 -4.02 11.80 -0.27
C TRP A 300 -5.53 11.92 -0.55
N SER A 301 -6.36 12.23 0.45
CA SER A 301 -7.82 12.23 0.31
C SER A 301 -8.41 13.57 -0.13
N GLN A 302 -7.72 14.69 0.11
CA GLN A 302 -8.24 16.04 -0.16
C GLN A 302 -7.42 16.77 -1.22
N TYR A 303 -6.09 16.85 -1.05
CA TYR A 303 -5.23 17.60 -1.95
C TYR A 303 -5.06 16.90 -3.31
N VAL A 304 -4.70 15.62 -3.30
CA VAL A 304 -4.42 14.85 -4.54
C VAL A 304 -5.61 14.79 -5.50
N PRO A 305 -6.87 14.56 -5.07
CA PRO A 305 -8.01 14.56 -5.99
C PRO A 305 -8.23 15.91 -6.70
N VAL A 306 -8.05 17.02 -5.97
CA VAL A 306 -8.15 18.37 -6.57
C VAL A 306 -7.02 18.59 -7.57
N LEU A 307 -5.79 18.24 -7.21
CA LEU A 307 -4.62 18.32 -8.10
C LEU A 307 -4.82 17.49 -9.36
N SER A 308 -5.25 16.24 -9.22
CA SER A 308 -5.49 15.33 -10.34
C SER A 308 -6.59 15.84 -11.28
N SER A 309 -7.72 16.33 -10.74
CA SER A 309 -8.80 16.88 -11.56
C SER A 309 -8.41 18.14 -12.34
N THR A 310 -7.51 18.96 -11.76
CA THR A 310 -7.04 20.21 -12.38
C THR A 310 -5.99 19.93 -13.44
N THR A 311 -5.06 19.00 -13.17
CA THR A 311 -3.93 18.68 -14.04
C THR A 311 -4.28 17.67 -15.14
N GLY A 312 -5.26 16.78 -14.91
CA GLY A 312 -5.73 15.82 -15.90
C GLY A 312 -6.24 16.50 -17.18
N LYS A 313 -6.81 17.71 -17.07
CA LYS A 313 -7.19 18.54 -18.23
C LYS A 313 -5.98 18.87 -19.11
N PHE A 314 -4.85 19.27 -18.51
CA PHE A 314 -3.62 19.61 -19.23
C PHE A 314 -2.96 18.40 -19.89
N LEU A 315 -3.00 17.24 -19.23
CA LEU A 315 -2.47 15.99 -19.79
C LEU A 315 -3.33 15.51 -20.97
N SER A 316 -4.65 15.66 -20.91
CA SER A 316 -5.56 15.30 -22.01
C SER A 316 -5.48 16.22 -23.24
N THR A 317 -5.18 17.51 -23.05
CA THR A 317 -5.04 18.46 -24.18
C THR A 317 -3.75 18.26 -24.97
N ASN A 318 -2.69 17.77 -24.33
CA ASN A 318 -1.43 17.49 -25.01
C ASN A 318 -1.47 16.18 -25.83
N SER A 319 -2.45 15.31 -25.62
CA SER A 319 -2.64 14.08 -26.43
C SER A 319 -3.37 14.31 -27.76
N ILE A 320 -3.98 15.49 -27.96
CA ILE A 320 -4.76 15.84 -29.16
C ILE A 320 -4.03 16.92 -30.02
N GLY A 321 -2.84 17.34 -29.60
CA GLY A 321 -2.16 18.54 -30.10
C GLY A 321 -0.93 18.34 -31.00
N GLU A 322 -0.79 17.23 -31.73
CA GLU A 322 0.24 17.12 -32.78
C GLU A 322 -0.43 17.06 -34.16
N ASN A 323 -0.79 18.23 -34.69
CA ASN A 323 -0.76 18.55 -36.13
C ASN A 323 -1.28 19.97 -36.38
N LYS A 324 -0.39 20.97 -36.28
CA LYS A 324 -0.32 22.11 -37.22
C LYS A 324 0.93 22.95 -36.95
N PRO A 325 1.71 23.31 -37.99
CA PRO A 325 2.84 24.23 -37.83
C PRO A 325 2.29 25.66 -37.74
N SER A 326 2.66 26.40 -36.71
CA SER A 326 2.44 27.85 -36.68
C SER A 326 3.68 28.57 -36.18
N GLU A 327 3.98 29.62 -36.94
CA GLU A 327 5.15 30.49 -36.98
C GLU A 327 5.67 31.00 -35.64
N ALA A 328 7.00 31.15 -35.60
CA ALA A 328 7.75 31.76 -34.52
C ALA A 328 7.42 33.26 -34.36
N PRO A 329 7.18 33.74 -33.13
CA PRO A 329 7.28 35.15 -32.82
C PRO A 329 8.69 35.52 -32.36
N LYS A 330 9.10 36.70 -32.80
CA LYS A 330 10.42 37.33 -32.70
C LYS A 330 10.87 37.60 -31.25
N THR A 331 12.17 37.46 -31.04
CA THR A 331 12.95 37.92 -29.89
C THR A 331 12.97 39.44 -29.77
N GLU A 332 12.84 39.95 -28.54
CA GLU A 332 13.55 41.14 -28.06
C GLU A 332 14.06 40.91 -26.61
N PRO A 333 15.19 41.54 -26.22
CA PRO A 333 16.07 41.02 -25.17
C PRO A 333 15.94 41.79 -23.85
N LEU A 334 16.07 41.08 -22.71
CA LEU A 334 16.33 41.72 -21.42
C LEU A 334 17.33 40.90 -20.59
N SER A 335 18.55 41.45 -20.59
CA SER A 335 19.62 41.43 -19.58
C SER A 335 20.15 40.11 -19.03
N ASP A 336 21.43 39.90 -19.34
CA ASP A 336 22.44 39.06 -18.69
C ASP A 336 22.31 38.99 -17.15
N PHE A 337 22.31 37.75 -16.65
CA PHE A 337 23.10 37.39 -15.46
C PHE A 337 23.86 36.11 -15.78
N SER A 338 25.08 36.27 -16.29
CA SER A 338 26.03 35.19 -16.39
C SER A 338 26.44 34.74 -14.99
N SER A 339 26.20 33.48 -14.64
CA SER A 339 27.05 32.79 -13.67
C SER A 339 27.40 31.43 -14.26
N LEU A 340 28.70 31.19 -14.40
CA LEU A 340 29.25 29.92 -14.85
C LEU A 340 28.79 28.80 -13.91
N VAL A 341 27.96 27.90 -14.42
CA VAL A 341 27.83 26.56 -13.83
C VAL A 341 28.56 25.60 -14.76
N THR A 342 29.73 25.16 -14.32
CA THR A 342 30.50 24.09 -14.94
C THR A 342 29.62 22.85 -15.04
N GLN A 343 29.29 22.42 -16.27
CA GLN A 343 28.59 21.16 -16.51
C GLN A 343 29.49 20.01 -16.05
N THR A 344 29.21 19.48 -14.86
CA THR A 344 29.77 18.21 -14.41
C THR A 344 28.78 17.13 -14.82
N LYS A 345 29.21 16.16 -15.64
CA LYS A 345 28.40 14.99 -16.01
C LYS A 345 27.80 14.35 -14.73
N PRO A 346 26.49 14.05 -14.67
CA PRO A 346 25.94 13.31 -13.56
C PRO A 346 26.55 11.90 -13.55
N LYS A 347 27.08 11.49 -12.39
CA LYS A 347 27.48 10.11 -12.13
C LYS A 347 26.21 9.25 -12.17
N THR A 348 26.28 8.14 -12.89
CA THR A 348 25.16 7.22 -13.11
C THR A 348 24.67 6.63 -11.80
N GLU A 349 23.36 6.71 -11.61
CA GLU A 349 22.56 6.26 -10.46
C GLU A 349 22.77 4.77 -10.09
N LYS A 350 23.36 3.96 -10.98
CA LYS A 350 23.55 2.50 -10.84
C LYS A 350 24.33 2.05 -9.61
N ASP A 351 25.32 2.81 -9.15
CA ASP A 351 26.16 2.41 -8.01
C ASP A 351 25.44 2.56 -6.66
N ALA A 352 24.36 3.34 -6.60
CA ALA A 352 23.58 3.56 -5.38
C ALA A 352 22.56 2.44 -5.09
N TYR A 353 22.24 1.62 -6.10
CA TYR A 353 21.25 0.55 -6.00
C TYR A 353 21.85 -0.82 -5.65
N SER A 354 23.18 -0.96 -5.76
CA SER A 354 23.94 -2.20 -5.51
C SER A 354 23.98 -2.58 -4.04
#